data_AF-A0A975CTF0-F1
#
_entry.id   AF-A0A975CTF0-F1
#
_cell.length_a   1.000
_cell.length_b   1.000
_cell.length_c   1.000
_cell.angle_alpha   90.00
_cell.angle_beta   90.00
_cell.angle_gamma   90.00
#
_symmetry.space_group_name_H-M   'P 1'
#
loop_
_entity.id
_entity.type
_entity.pdbx_description
1 polymer ?
#
loop_
_entity_poly.entity_id
_entity_poly.type
_entity_poly.pdbx_seq_one_letter_code
_entity_poly.pdbx_strand_id
1 'polypeptide(L)'
;MDITLALLLFSFIILLYWVITEVFTFIFRLTGLPAEKARFQVISLLTGCGFTTRESEMILSSRRRRRLARITMLFGYVFNVTIVSAFINVFLSMKLVQVGYEFLSLLIPLAAVAVIFIFMRVPKIHAWGDNLLRRTADRIFDRQETFNAVMLVDYIGSESIAQVTIRHIPDEYRGLTLAETKLRADTGISVMLVERNGGKPEAPHADTVFEPGDKLTVFGDYQTICKTFHAREHFADD
;
A
#
# COMPACT_ATOMS: atom_id res chain seq x y z
N MET A 1 -15.98 -20.84 -31.73
CA MET A 1 -15.87 -19.41 -31.37
C MET A 1 -14.89 -18.77 -32.33
N ASP A 2 -15.19 -17.59 -32.86
CA ASP A 2 -14.30 -16.91 -33.81
C ASP A 2 -13.07 -16.37 -33.07
N ILE A 3 -11.91 -16.37 -33.72
CA ILE A 3 -10.62 -15.89 -33.17
C ILE A 3 -10.75 -14.49 -32.55
N THR A 4 -11.57 -13.64 -33.17
CA THR A 4 -11.90 -12.29 -32.70
C THR A 4 -12.46 -12.29 -31.29
N LEU A 5 -13.39 -13.20 -30.97
CA LEU A 5 -14.01 -13.28 -29.66
C LEU A 5 -13.01 -13.79 -28.60
N ALA A 6 -12.14 -14.72 -28.98
CA ALA A 6 -11.07 -15.19 -28.09
C ALA A 6 -10.07 -14.07 -27.75
N LEU A 7 -9.71 -13.23 -28.71
CA LEU A 7 -8.83 -12.08 -28.48
C LEU A 7 -9.49 -10.97 -27.66
N LEU A 8 -10.79 -10.73 -27.86
CA LEU A 8 -11.56 -9.80 -27.02
C LEU A 8 -11.64 -10.29 -25.58
N LEU A 9 -11.92 -11.58 -25.37
CA LEU A 9 -11.89 -12.20 -24.04
C LEU A 9 -10.50 -12.07 -23.41
N PHE A 10 -9.43 -12.32 -24.17
CA PHE A 10 -8.06 -12.16 -23.69
C PHE A 10 -7.76 -10.73 -23.23
N SER A 11 -8.14 -9.75 -24.04
CA SER A 11 -8.00 -8.32 -23.71
C SER A 11 -8.78 -7.95 -22.45
N PHE A 12 -10.00 -8.46 -22.33
CA PHE A 12 -10.86 -8.25 -21.17
C PHE A 12 -10.25 -8.85 -19.90
N ILE A 13 -9.66 -10.06 -19.98
CA ILE A 13 -8.99 -10.70 -18.85
C ILE A 13 -7.78 -9.90 -18.39
N ILE A 14 -6.97 -9.36 -19.31
CA ILE A 14 -5.84 -8.48 -18.96
C ILE A 14 -6.34 -7.24 -18.22
N LEU A 15 -7.38 -6.58 -18.74
CA LEU A 15 -7.97 -5.42 -18.09
C LEU A 15 -8.48 -5.76 -16.69
N LEU A 16 -9.18 -6.89 -16.55
CA LEU A 16 -9.70 -7.37 -15.27
C LEU A 16 -8.58 -7.66 -14.27
N TYR A 17 -7.49 -8.31 -14.70
CA TYR A 17 -6.33 -8.58 -13.85
C TYR A 17 -5.66 -7.28 -13.38
N TRP A 18 -5.56 -6.29 -14.26
CA TRP A 18 -5.02 -4.97 -13.91
C TRP A 18 -5.89 -4.25 -12.88
N VAL A 19 -7.22 -4.23 -13.08
CA VAL A 19 -8.16 -3.64 -12.12
C VAL A 19 -8.05 -4.32 -10.74
N ILE A 20 -8.02 -5.66 -10.72
CA ILE A 20 -7.86 -6.44 -9.49
C ILE A 20 -6.56 -6.06 -8.76
N THR A 21 -5.45 -5.98 -9.50
CA THR A 21 -4.15 -5.61 -8.94
C THR A 21 -4.22 -4.23 -8.27
N GLU A 22 -4.91 -3.29 -8.89
CA GLU A 22 -5.01 -1.93 -8.35
C GLU A 22 -5.93 -1.84 -7.14
N VAL A 23 -7.03 -2.59 -7.13
CA VAL A 23 -7.91 -2.72 -5.96
C VAL A 23 -7.15 -3.28 -4.77
N PHE A 24 -6.43 -4.40 -4.93
CA PHE A 24 -5.65 -4.98 -3.84
C PHE A 24 -4.51 -4.06 -3.41
N THR A 25 -3.81 -3.42 -4.36
CA THR A 25 -2.74 -2.45 -4.06
C THR A 25 -3.27 -1.33 -3.19
N PHE A 26 -4.45 -0.81 -3.51
CA PHE A 26 -5.10 0.21 -2.70
C PHE A 26 -5.45 -0.30 -1.30
N ILE A 27 -6.05 -1.49 -1.17
CA ILE A 27 -6.38 -2.06 0.15
C ILE A 27 -5.10 -2.24 0.99
N PHE A 28 -3.99 -2.67 0.40
CA PHE A 28 -2.71 -2.76 1.10
C PHE A 28 -2.13 -1.39 1.50
N ARG A 29 -2.34 -0.35 0.68
CA ARG A 29 -1.95 1.02 1.05
C ARG A 29 -2.81 1.57 2.19
N LEU A 30 -4.08 1.21 2.24
CA LEU A 30 -4.96 1.42 3.40
C LEU A 30 -4.52 0.61 4.64
N THR A 31 -3.43 -0.15 4.58
CA THR A 31 -2.79 -0.76 5.77
C THR A 31 -1.40 -0.19 6.08
N GLY A 32 -0.94 0.81 5.31
CA GLY A 32 0.29 1.55 5.60
C GLY A 32 1.49 1.20 4.79
N LEU A 33 1.32 0.36 3.78
CA LEU A 33 2.41 0.11 2.86
C LEU A 33 2.58 1.33 1.92
N PRO A 34 3.83 1.82 1.76
CA PRO A 34 4.15 2.79 0.72
C PRO A 34 3.67 2.30 -0.64
N ALA A 35 3.17 3.21 -1.49
CA ALA A 35 2.48 2.84 -2.74
C ALA A 35 3.29 1.90 -3.64
N GLU A 36 4.59 2.18 -3.80
CA GLU A 36 5.50 1.37 -4.62
C GLU A 36 5.66 -0.05 -4.07
N LYS A 37 5.86 -0.17 -2.75
CA LYS A 37 6.00 -1.45 -2.07
C LYS A 37 4.71 -2.26 -2.08
N ALA A 38 3.57 -1.61 -1.83
CA ALA A 38 2.26 -2.25 -1.87
C ALA A 38 2.00 -2.89 -3.23
N ARG A 39 2.24 -2.17 -4.32
CA ARG A 39 1.99 -2.66 -5.68
C ARG A 39 2.84 -3.87 -6.02
N PHE A 40 4.14 -3.79 -5.76
CA PHE A 40 5.07 -4.90 -6.00
C PHE A 40 4.65 -6.14 -5.22
N GLN A 41 4.30 -5.97 -3.94
CA GLN A 41 3.88 -7.07 -3.09
C GLN A 41 2.53 -7.66 -3.53
N VAL A 42 1.55 -6.85 -3.92
CA VAL A 42 0.27 -7.35 -4.44
C VAL A 42 0.46 -8.19 -5.70
N ILE A 43 1.31 -7.73 -6.64
CA ILE A 43 1.65 -8.50 -7.83
C ILE A 43 2.25 -9.85 -7.40
N SER A 44 3.23 -9.84 -6.51
CA SER A 44 3.88 -11.06 -5.98
C SER A 44 2.86 -12.03 -5.36
N LEU A 45 1.91 -11.52 -4.56
CA LEU A 45 0.87 -12.31 -3.91
C LEU A 45 -0.12 -12.91 -4.92
N LEU A 46 -0.52 -12.14 -5.94
CA LEU A 46 -1.46 -12.59 -6.98
C LEU A 46 -0.82 -13.58 -7.96
N THR A 47 0.48 -13.46 -8.23
CA THR A 47 1.22 -14.40 -9.09
C THR A 47 1.74 -15.62 -8.32
N GLY A 48 1.69 -15.61 -6.99
CA GLY A 48 2.27 -16.66 -6.16
C GLY A 48 3.80 -16.68 -6.19
N CYS A 49 4.44 -15.63 -6.70
CA CYS A 49 5.88 -15.47 -6.60
C CYS A 49 6.24 -15.15 -5.14
N GLY A 50 7.14 -15.92 -4.55
CA GLY A 50 7.68 -15.66 -3.23
C GLY A 50 9.02 -14.94 -3.33
N PHE A 51 9.14 -13.76 -2.73
CA PHE A 51 10.43 -13.10 -2.53
C PHE A 51 10.70 -12.96 -1.02
N THR A 52 11.79 -13.54 -0.55
CA THR A 52 12.30 -13.31 0.80
C THR A 52 13.01 -11.97 0.82
N THR A 53 12.29 -10.91 1.20
CA THR A 53 12.84 -9.55 1.28
C THR A 53 12.36 -8.86 2.55
N ARG A 54 13.13 -7.84 2.98
CA ARG A 54 12.74 -6.94 4.08
C ARG A 54 11.39 -6.26 3.82
N GLU A 55 11.00 -6.11 2.56
CA GLU A 55 9.68 -5.57 2.18
C GLU A 55 8.55 -6.57 2.44
N SER A 56 8.79 -7.87 2.25
CA SER A 56 7.83 -8.93 2.56
C SER A 56 7.61 -9.07 4.07
N GLU A 57 8.62 -8.79 4.90
CA GLU A 57 8.48 -8.73 6.38
C GLU A 57 7.49 -7.66 6.83
N MET A 58 7.38 -6.55 6.09
CA MET A 58 6.38 -5.51 6.38
C MET A 58 4.96 -6.07 6.31
N ILE A 59 4.67 -7.04 5.44
CA ILE A 59 3.35 -7.69 5.40
C ILE A 59 3.16 -8.58 6.62
N LEU A 60 4.22 -9.26 7.05
CA LEU A 60 4.17 -10.22 8.16
C LEU A 60 4.08 -9.56 9.52
N SER A 61 4.52 -8.32 9.68
CA SER A 61 4.54 -7.64 10.98
C SER A 61 3.14 -7.28 11.51
N SER A 62 2.10 -7.21 10.66
CA SER A 62 0.72 -6.89 11.10
C SER A 62 -0.25 -8.06 10.89
N ARG A 63 -1.08 -8.36 11.90
CA ARG A 63 -2.12 -9.40 11.82
C ARG A 63 -3.12 -9.13 10.68
N ARG A 64 -3.52 -7.87 10.47
CA ARG A 64 -4.47 -7.47 9.41
C ARG A 64 -3.84 -7.66 8.04
N ARG A 65 -2.59 -7.21 7.84
CA ARG A 65 -1.83 -7.41 6.58
C ARG A 65 -1.61 -8.88 6.25
N ARG A 66 -1.27 -9.70 7.24
CA ARG A 66 -1.17 -11.15 7.06
C ARG A 66 -2.50 -11.79 6.63
N ARG A 67 -3.63 -11.32 7.16
CA ARG A 67 -4.96 -11.81 6.75
C ARG A 67 -5.27 -11.41 5.31
N LEU A 68 -5.02 -10.16 4.96
CA LEU A 68 -5.22 -9.66 3.60
C LEU A 68 -4.34 -10.42 2.60
N ALA A 69 -3.05 -10.60 2.92
CA ALA A 69 -2.12 -11.36 2.08
C ALA A 69 -2.60 -12.79 1.82
N ARG A 70 -3.10 -13.50 2.83
CA ARG A 70 -3.70 -14.84 2.64
C ARG A 70 -4.89 -14.81 1.69
N ILE A 71 -5.77 -13.81 1.83
CA ILE A 71 -6.94 -13.65 0.95
C ILE A 71 -6.48 -13.36 -0.48
N THR A 72 -5.52 -12.44 -0.67
CA THR A 72 -4.98 -12.07 -1.98
C THR A 72 -4.29 -13.26 -2.66
N MET A 73 -3.49 -14.05 -1.93
CA MET A 73 -2.86 -15.26 -2.46
C MET A 73 -3.89 -16.29 -2.90
N LEU A 74 -4.88 -16.60 -2.05
CA LEU A 74 -5.92 -17.58 -2.36
C LEU A 74 -6.76 -17.14 -3.56
N PHE A 75 -7.12 -15.86 -3.58
CA PHE A 75 -7.84 -15.24 -4.69
C PHE A 75 -7.03 -15.35 -5.99
N GLY A 76 -5.75 -14.97 -5.96
CA GLY A 76 -4.84 -15.07 -7.11
C GLY A 76 -4.77 -16.49 -7.66
N TYR A 77 -4.64 -17.50 -6.78
CA TYR A 77 -4.60 -18.90 -7.20
C TYR A 77 -5.90 -19.34 -7.88
N VAL A 78 -7.06 -19.10 -7.25
CA VAL A 78 -8.38 -19.46 -7.82
C VAL A 78 -8.59 -18.74 -9.16
N PHE A 79 -8.29 -17.45 -9.21
CA PHE A 79 -8.47 -16.63 -10.40
C PHE A 79 -7.61 -17.09 -11.57
N ASN A 80 -6.33 -17.42 -11.33
CA ASN A 80 -5.45 -17.98 -12.36
C ASN A 80 -5.97 -19.32 -12.90
N VAL A 81 -6.40 -20.23 -12.03
CA VAL A 81 -6.98 -21.52 -12.46
C VAL A 81 -8.23 -21.32 -13.31
N THR A 82 -9.12 -20.40 -12.92
CA THR A 82 -10.32 -20.05 -13.70
C THR A 82 -9.97 -19.48 -15.07
N ILE A 83 -9.00 -18.56 -15.14
CA ILE A 83 -8.53 -17.97 -16.41
C ILE A 83 -7.98 -19.06 -17.34
N VAL A 84 -7.08 -19.91 -16.84
CA VAL A 84 -6.48 -20.99 -17.63
C VAL A 84 -7.55 -21.96 -18.14
N SER A 85 -8.51 -22.33 -17.28
CA SER A 85 -9.63 -23.19 -17.67
C SER A 85 -10.50 -22.56 -18.76
N ALA A 86 -10.82 -21.27 -18.63
CA ALA A 86 -11.57 -20.52 -19.64
C ALA A 86 -10.81 -20.49 -20.98
N PHE A 87 -9.50 -20.24 -20.96
CA PHE A 87 -8.67 -20.24 -22.18
C PHE A 87 -8.62 -21.60 -22.86
N ILE A 88 -8.44 -22.69 -22.11
CA ILE A 88 -8.43 -24.04 -22.66
C ILE A 88 -9.77 -24.34 -23.33
N ASN A 89 -10.89 -24.02 -22.66
CA ASN A 89 -12.23 -24.22 -23.22
C ASN A 89 -12.43 -23.44 -24.53
N VAL A 90 -12.00 -22.17 -24.55
CA VAL A 90 -12.05 -21.32 -25.73
C VAL A 90 -11.22 -21.90 -26.87
N PHE A 91 -10.01 -22.35 -26.58
CA PHE A 91 -9.10 -22.92 -27.57
C PHE A 91 -9.65 -24.22 -28.17
N LEU A 92 -10.17 -25.12 -27.34
CA LEU A 92 -10.82 -26.36 -27.79
C LEU A 92 -12.09 -26.11 -28.61
N SER A 93 -12.77 -24.99 -28.36
CA SER A 93 -13.98 -24.58 -29.07
C SER A 93 -13.72 -23.81 -30.37
N MET A 94 -12.45 -23.62 -30.74
CA MET A 94 -12.09 -23.02 -32.03
C MET A 94 -12.24 -24.05 -33.15
N LYS A 95 -13.12 -23.75 -34.12
CA LYS A 95 -13.11 -24.45 -35.41
C LYS A 95 -12.01 -23.81 -36.27
N LEU A 96 -11.26 -24.62 -37.01
CA LEU A 96 -10.31 -24.13 -38.02
C LEU A 96 -11.09 -23.36 -39.09
N VAL A 97 -11.15 -22.03 -38.97
CA VAL A 97 -11.79 -21.13 -39.93
C VAL A 97 -10.87 -20.98 -41.13
N GLN A 98 -11.41 -21.19 -42.34
CA GLN A 98 -10.71 -20.90 -43.59
C GLN A 98 -10.39 -19.41 -43.67
N VAL A 99 -9.11 -19.09 -43.88
CA VAL A 99 -8.58 -17.73 -43.89
C VAL A 99 -9.06 -17.00 -45.15
N GLY A 100 -10.17 -16.28 -45.07
CA GLY A 100 -10.65 -15.36 -46.10
C GLY A 100 -10.94 -13.99 -45.50
N TYR A 101 -10.26 -12.95 -46.00
CA TYR A 101 -10.48 -11.49 -45.77
C TYR A 101 -10.81 -10.95 -44.35
N GLU A 102 -10.59 -11.75 -43.30
CA GLU A 102 -10.81 -11.42 -41.88
C GLU A 102 -9.70 -10.53 -41.25
N PHE A 103 -8.84 -9.87 -42.04
CA PHE A 103 -7.77 -9.02 -41.49
C PHE A 103 -8.32 -7.86 -40.65
N LEU A 104 -9.51 -7.35 -40.99
CA LEU A 104 -10.17 -6.27 -40.24
C LEU A 104 -10.73 -6.77 -38.89
N SER A 105 -11.16 -8.04 -38.80
CA SER A 105 -11.69 -8.61 -37.56
C SER A 105 -10.59 -8.81 -36.51
N LEU A 106 -9.34 -9.02 -36.95
CA LEU A 106 -8.15 -9.04 -36.09
C LEU A 106 -7.71 -7.65 -35.60
N LEU A 107 -8.02 -6.60 -36.37
CA LEU A 107 -7.63 -5.23 -36.09
C LEU A 107 -8.38 -4.65 -34.87
N ILE A 108 -9.64 -5.03 -34.68
CA ILE A 108 -10.49 -4.60 -33.56
C ILE A 108 -9.94 -5.04 -32.19
N PRO A 109 -9.65 -6.34 -31.94
CA PRO A 109 -9.08 -6.76 -30.67
C PRO A 109 -7.65 -6.23 -30.49
N LEU A 110 -6.86 -6.11 -31.57
CA LEU A 110 -5.52 -5.52 -31.47
C LEU A 110 -5.57 -4.05 -31.05
N ALA A 111 -6.51 -3.29 -31.59
CA ALA A 111 -6.79 -1.92 -31.15
C ALA A 111 -7.26 -1.88 -29.69
N ALA A 112 -8.12 -2.80 -29.26
CA ALA A 112 -8.56 -2.88 -27.86
C ALA A 112 -7.39 -3.12 -26.90
N VAL A 113 -6.47 -4.04 -27.21
CA VAL A 113 -5.23 -4.26 -26.44
C VAL A 113 -4.37 -3.00 -26.41
N ALA A 114 -4.18 -2.36 -27.56
CA ALA A 114 -3.38 -1.14 -27.65
C ALA A 114 -3.97 0.02 -26.82
N VAL A 115 -5.29 0.20 -26.85
CA VAL A 115 -6.00 1.18 -26.04
C VAL A 115 -5.83 0.89 -24.55
N ILE A 116 -6.01 -0.36 -24.12
CA ILE A 116 -5.79 -0.78 -22.72
C ILE A 116 -4.34 -0.50 -22.30
N PHE A 117 -3.37 -0.86 -23.14
CA PHE A 117 -1.95 -0.66 -22.87
C PHE A 117 -1.58 0.83 -22.76
N ILE A 118 -2.10 1.67 -23.64
CA ILE A 118 -1.93 3.13 -23.59
C ILE A 118 -2.56 3.68 -22.31
N PHE A 119 -3.77 3.23 -21.97
CA PHE A 119 -4.48 3.63 -20.75
C PHE A 119 -3.68 3.25 -19.48
N MET A 120 -3.11 2.04 -19.43
CA MET A 120 -2.25 1.60 -18.32
C MET A 120 -0.96 2.42 -18.16
N ARG A 121 -0.49 3.11 -19.21
CA ARG A 121 0.72 3.95 -19.20
C ARG A 121 0.49 5.38 -18.72
N VAL A 122 -0.76 5.84 -18.58
CA VAL A 122 -1.02 7.25 -18.23
C VAL A 122 -0.83 7.46 -16.72
N PRO A 123 0.15 8.27 -16.27
CA PRO A 123 0.41 8.51 -14.85
C PRO A 123 -0.77 9.17 -14.13
N LYS A 124 -1.63 9.89 -14.86
CA LYS A 124 -2.85 10.51 -14.34
C LYS A 124 -3.91 9.49 -13.91
N ILE A 125 -3.92 8.27 -14.46
CA ILE A 125 -4.88 7.24 -14.06
C ILE A 125 -4.53 6.66 -12.69
N HIS A 126 -3.23 6.46 -12.43
CA HIS A 126 -2.74 6.12 -11.09
C HIS A 126 -3.03 7.25 -10.09
N ALA A 127 -2.81 8.52 -10.48
CA ALA A 127 -3.13 9.68 -9.63
C ALA A 127 -4.65 9.88 -9.40
N TRP A 128 -5.48 9.52 -10.38
CA TRP A 128 -6.94 9.59 -10.26
C TRP A 128 -7.49 8.48 -9.38
N GLY A 129 -6.96 7.25 -9.49
CA GLY A 129 -7.27 6.17 -8.55
C GLY A 129 -6.95 6.56 -7.12
N ASP A 130 -5.80 7.20 -6.89
CA ASP A 130 -5.42 7.73 -5.58
C ASP A 130 -6.40 8.78 -5.05
N ASN A 131 -6.81 9.74 -5.87
CA ASN A 131 -7.71 10.81 -5.44
C ASN A 131 -9.17 10.36 -5.29
N LEU A 132 -9.65 9.48 -6.17
CA LEU A 132 -11.00 8.96 -6.09
C LEU A 132 -11.17 8.11 -4.82
N LEU A 133 -10.19 7.26 -4.52
CA LEU A 133 -10.26 6.38 -3.37
C LEU A 133 -9.86 7.06 -2.04
N ARG A 134 -9.04 8.13 -2.05
CA ARG A 134 -8.84 9.00 -0.87
C ARG A 134 -10.16 9.64 -0.43
N ARG A 135 -10.96 10.17 -1.36
CA ARG A 135 -12.26 10.79 -1.05
C ARG A 135 -13.28 9.80 -0.46
N THR A 136 -13.20 8.53 -0.82
CA THR A 136 -14.04 7.47 -0.23
C THR A 136 -13.50 7.01 1.12
N ALA A 137 -12.18 6.97 1.29
CA ALA A 137 -11.53 6.64 2.55
C ALA A 137 -11.76 7.72 3.62
N ASP A 138 -11.67 9.00 3.27
CA ASP A 138 -11.91 10.12 4.18
C ASP A 138 -13.33 10.06 4.75
N ARG A 139 -14.35 9.73 3.96
CA ARG A 139 -15.73 9.59 4.48
C ARG A 139 -15.95 8.39 5.41
N ILE A 140 -15.07 7.40 5.39
CA ILE A 140 -15.19 6.17 6.20
C ILE A 140 -14.30 6.27 7.45
N PHE A 141 -13.19 7.01 7.38
CA PHE A 141 -12.15 7.06 8.43
C PHE A 141 -12.03 8.40 9.18
N ASP A 142 -12.89 9.40 8.92
CA ASP A 142 -12.87 10.75 9.54
C ASP A 142 -13.18 10.83 11.06
N ARG A 143 -13.09 9.73 11.80
CA ARG A 143 -13.35 9.72 13.26
C ARG A 143 -12.10 9.75 14.13
N GLN A 144 -10.90 9.92 13.57
CA GLN A 144 -9.64 9.84 14.33
C GLN A 144 -8.78 11.13 14.32
N GLU A 145 -9.40 12.30 14.40
CA GLU A 145 -8.66 13.58 14.52
C GLU A 145 -7.88 13.75 15.85
N THR A 146 -8.01 12.83 16.82
CA THR A 146 -7.42 13.00 18.17
C THR A 146 -6.06 12.33 18.38
N PHE A 147 -5.53 11.56 17.43
CA PHE A 147 -4.32 10.77 17.64
C PHE A 147 -3.19 11.12 16.67
N ASN A 148 -1.95 11.04 17.15
CA ASN A 148 -0.76 11.11 16.32
C ASN A 148 -0.59 9.82 15.52
N ALA A 149 0.08 9.92 14.37
CA ALA A 149 0.29 8.77 13.51
C ALA A 149 1.67 8.16 13.80
N VAL A 150 1.73 6.87 14.10
CA VAL A 150 2.98 6.10 14.26
C VAL A 150 3.17 5.11 13.10
N MET A 151 4.38 5.10 12.57
CA MET A 151 4.87 4.07 11.65
C MET A 151 6.04 3.35 12.32
N LEU A 152 5.86 2.07 12.63
CA LEU A 152 6.97 1.22 13.06
C LEU A 152 7.97 1.02 11.89
N VAL A 153 9.24 1.36 12.12
CA VAL A 153 10.33 1.21 11.15
C VAL A 153 11.01 -0.15 11.31
N ASP A 154 11.35 -0.53 12.56
CA ASP A 154 12.02 -1.80 12.86
C ASP A 154 11.91 -2.20 14.34
N TYR A 155 12.15 -3.47 14.66
CA TYR A 155 12.36 -3.96 16.03
C TYR A 155 13.83 -4.33 16.24
N ILE A 156 14.44 -3.81 17.30
CA ILE A 156 15.81 -4.10 17.70
C ILE A 156 15.78 -4.75 19.09
N GLY A 157 15.72 -6.08 19.13
CA GLY A 157 15.56 -6.83 20.37
C GLY A 157 14.17 -6.60 20.97
N SER A 158 14.12 -6.05 22.18
CA SER A 158 12.87 -5.63 22.86
C SER A 158 12.43 -4.21 22.53
N GLU A 159 13.31 -3.42 21.90
CA GLU A 159 13.06 -2.01 21.57
C GLU A 159 12.62 -1.87 20.11
N SER A 160 12.08 -0.71 19.76
CA SER A 160 11.62 -0.42 18.41
C SER A 160 12.12 0.94 17.92
N ILE A 161 12.35 1.04 16.62
CA ILE A 161 12.48 2.32 15.92
C ILE A 161 11.12 2.61 15.29
N ALA A 162 10.54 3.77 15.60
CA ALA A 162 9.29 4.22 15.02
C ALA A 162 9.40 5.66 14.54
N GLN A 163 8.62 6.00 13.52
CA GLN A 163 8.44 7.37 13.05
C GLN A 163 7.06 7.87 13.50
N VAL A 164 7.03 8.89 14.35
CA VAL A 164 5.82 9.55 14.85
C VAL A 164 5.61 10.82 14.02
N THR A 165 4.45 10.96 13.38
CA THR A 165 4.03 12.22 12.77
C THR A 165 3.17 12.99 13.77
N ILE A 166 3.66 14.14 14.22
CA ILE A 166 2.99 14.98 15.21
C ILE A 166 1.89 15.76 14.51
N ARG A 167 0.63 15.42 14.79
CA ARG A 167 -0.55 16.20 14.40
C ARG A 167 -1.02 17.07 15.56
N HIS A 168 -1.00 16.50 16.77
CA HIS A 168 -1.34 17.17 18.01
C HIS A 168 -0.21 16.93 19.03
N ILE A 169 0.30 17.99 19.65
CA ILE A 169 1.31 17.85 20.70
C ILE A 169 0.57 17.51 22.00
N PRO A 170 0.90 16.42 22.71
CA PRO A 170 0.33 16.15 24.03
C PRO A 170 0.53 17.36 24.96
N ASP A 171 -0.47 17.72 25.76
CA ASP A 171 -0.43 18.94 26.59
C ASP A 171 0.79 18.97 27.53
N GLU A 172 1.27 17.79 27.95
CA GLU A 172 2.46 17.60 28.78
C GLU A 172 3.77 18.07 28.13
N TYR A 173 3.83 18.10 26.79
CA TYR A 173 5.05 18.45 26.03
C TYR A 173 4.90 19.75 25.24
N ARG A 174 3.80 20.47 25.43
CA ARG A 174 3.47 21.66 24.65
C ARG A 174 4.37 22.83 25.04
N GLY A 175 5.16 23.30 24.08
CA GLY A 175 6.06 24.44 24.27
C GLY A 175 7.30 24.16 25.14
N LEU A 176 7.52 22.89 25.51
CA LEU A 176 8.72 22.46 26.22
C LEU A 176 9.81 22.08 25.22
N THR A 177 11.05 22.35 25.60
CA THR A 177 12.23 21.86 24.88
C THR A 177 12.45 20.37 25.14
N LEU A 178 13.13 19.69 24.22
CA LEU A 178 13.43 18.25 24.35
C LEU A 178 14.14 17.94 25.68
N ALA A 179 15.03 18.81 26.15
CA ALA A 179 15.69 18.65 27.46
C ALA A 179 14.71 18.74 28.64
N GLU A 180 13.72 19.65 28.58
CA GLU A 180 12.71 19.82 29.61
C GLU A 180 11.69 18.68 29.63
N THR A 181 11.37 18.11 28.46
CA THR A 181 10.44 16.97 28.38
C THR A 181 10.92 15.72 29.09
N LYS A 182 12.24 15.58 29.32
CA LYS A 182 12.88 14.42 29.97
C LYS A 182 12.44 13.06 29.42
N LEU A 183 12.01 12.99 28.15
CA LEU A 183 11.48 11.79 27.51
C LEU A 183 12.36 10.55 27.74
N ARG A 184 13.67 10.70 27.57
CA ARG A 184 14.59 9.57 27.76
C ARG A 184 14.66 9.08 29.21
N ALA A 185 14.59 9.98 30.18
CA ALA A 185 14.69 9.62 31.59
C ALA A 185 13.37 9.05 32.12
N ASP A 186 12.24 9.60 31.69
CA ASP A 186 10.92 9.28 32.25
C ASP A 186 10.25 8.09 31.54
N THR A 187 10.43 7.98 30.22
CA THR A 187 9.75 6.96 29.39
C THR A 187 10.72 6.01 28.68
N GLY A 188 12.03 6.26 28.74
CA GLY A 188 13.05 5.49 28.01
C GLY A 188 13.11 5.78 26.51
N ILE A 189 12.31 6.73 26.01
CA ILE A 189 12.24 7.04 24.58
C ILE A 189 13.35 8.02 24.19
N SER A 190 14.14 7.66 23.20
CA SER A 190 15.17 8.52 22.61
C SER A 190 14.72 9.05 21.25
N VAL A 191 14.59 10.37 21.12
CA VAL A 191 14.38 11.02 19.82
C VAL A 191 15.73 11.05 19.08
N MET A 192 15.78 10.41 17.91
CA MET A 192 17.00 10.28 17.11
C MET A 192 17.10 11.35 16.03
N LEU A 193 15.97 11.61 15.35
CA LEU A 193 15.91 12.57 14.24
C LEU A 193 14.59 13.34 14.29
N VAL A 194 14.64 14.60 13.86
CA VAL A 194 13.48 15.45 13.63
C VAL A 194 13.51 15.91 12.18
N GLU A 195 12.41 15.71 11.47
CA GLU A 195 12.19 16.21 10.11
C GLU A 195 11.05 17.23 10.16
N ARG A 196 11.36 18.49 9.88
CA ARG A 196 10.40 19.60 9.87
C ARG A 196 10.03 19.99 8.45
N ASN A 197 8.72 20.10 8.17
CA ASN A 197 8.18 20.57 6.88
C ASN A 197 8.76 19.86 5.63
N GLY A 198 9.11 18.57 5.76
CA GLY A 198 9.71 17.80 4.66
C GLY A 198 11.18 18.15 4.36
N GLY A 199 11.87 18.81 5.28
CA GLY A 199 13.30 19.10 5.22
C GLY A 199 14.17 17.85 5.40
N LYS A 200 15.48 18.05 5.59
CA LYS A 200 16.38 16.93 5.90
C LYS A 200 16.18 16.49 7.35
N PRO A 201 16.18 15.18 7.65
CA PRO A 201 16.19 14.71 9.02
C PRO A 201 17.48 15.14 9.73
N GLU A 202 17.34 15.85 10.84
CA GLU A 202 18.46 16.35 11.64
C GLU A 202 18.41 15.77 13.04
N ALA A 203 19.58 15.59 13.66
CA ALA A 203 19.66 15.16 15.05
C ALA A 203 19.13 16.30 15.94
N PRO A 204 18.22 16.03 16.89
CA PRO A 204 17.67 17.09 17.72
C PRO A 204 18.72 17.67 18.65
N HIS A 205 18.64 18.98 18.87
CA HIS A 205 19.35 19.68 19.94
C HIS A 205 18.52 19.73 21.21
N ALA A 206 19.16 20.02 22.36
CA ALA A 206 18.50 20.07 23.67
C ALA A 206 17.36 21.10 23.75
N ASP A 207 17.47 22.17 22.98
CA ASP A 207 16.52 23.29 22.84
C ASP A 207 15.43 23.05 21.78
N THR A 208 15.42 21.89 21.11
CA THR A 208 14.41 21.57 20.08
C THR A 208 13.04 21.51 20.71
N VAL A 209 12.09 22.29 20.18
CA VAL A 209 10.67 22.26 20.56
C VAL A 209 9.86 21.56 19.48
N PHE A 210 8.96 20.67 19.87
CA PHE A 210 8.08 19.97 18.93
C PHE A 210 7.05 20.93 18.34
N GLU A 211 6.83 20.82 17.03
CA GLU A 211 5.80 21.57 16.31
C GLU A 211 4.83 20.62 15.58
N PRO A 212 3.55 21.00 15.42
CA PRO A 212 2.63 20.26 14.57
C PRO A 212 3.17 20.16 13.14
N GLY A 213 3.21 18.95 12.59
CA GLY A 213 3.79 18.65 11.29
C GLY A 213 5.19 18.03 11.35
N ASP A 214 5.86 18.05 12.51
CA ASP A 214 7.14 17.39 12.68
C ASP A 214 7.01 15.85 12.55
N LYS A 215 7.99 15.23 11.89
CA LYS A 215 8.18 13.77 11.96
C LYS A 215 9.36 13.45 12.84
N LEU A 216 9.10 12.71 13.91
CA LEU A 216 10.09 12.28 14.88
C LEU A 216 10.48 10.84 14.62
N THR A 217 11.75 10.55 14.41
CA THR A 217 12.27 9.19 14.47
C THR A 217 12.69 8.92 15.90
N VAL A 218 12.01 7.99 16.56
CA VAL A 218 12.20 7.66 17.98
C VAL A 218 12.63 6.21 18.15
N PHE A 219 13.41 5.95 19.19
CA PHE A 219 13.85 4.64 19.63
C PHE A 219 13.34 4.38 21.05
N GLY A 220 12.68 3.25 21.27
CA GLY A 220 12.10 2.89 22.56
C GLY A 220 11.11 1.72 22.47
N ASP A 221 10.55 1.31 23.60
CA ASP A 221 9.46 0.33 23.63
C ASP A 221 8.24 0.86 22.85
N TYR A 222 7.71 0.01 21.97
CA TYR A 222 6.65 0.40 21.05
C TYR A 222 5.36 0.83 21.76
N GLN A 223 4.98 0.11 22.81
CA GLN A 223 3.77 0.43 23.55
C GLN A 223 3.90 1.76 24.30
N THR A 224 5.10 2.02 24.83
CA THR A 224 5.44 3.26 25.51
C THR A 224 5.45 4.43 24.54
N ILE A 225 6.03 4.28 23.34
CA ILE A 225 5.98 5.29 22.26
C ILE A 225 4.53 5.67 21.92
N CYS A 226 3.68 4.67 21.68
CA CYS A 226 2.27 4.90 21.35
C CYS A 226 1.51 5.63 22.47
N LYS A 227 1.78 5.30 23.74
CA LYS A 227 1.16 5.98 24.89
C LYS A 227 1.65 7.42 25.02
N THR A 228 2.97 7.63 25.05
CA THR A 228 3.59 8.94 25.30
C THR A 228 3.19 9.98 24.26
N PHE A 229 3.19 9.61 22.97
CA PHE A 229 2.82 10.54 21.92
C PHE A 229 1.33 10.55 21.60
N HIS A 230 0.47 9.89 22.39
CA HIS A 230 -0.93 9.62 22.03
C HIS A 230 -1.04 9.19 20.56
N ALA A 231 -0.13 8.31 20.16
CA ALA A 231 0.02 7.88 18.80
C ALA A 231 -0.64 6.52 18.62
N ARG A 232 -1.44 6.42 17.57
CA ARG A 232 -1.91 5.12 17.08
C ARG A 232 -1.14 4.82 15.81
N GLU A 233 -1.01 3.53 15.49
CA GLU A 233 -0.67 3.17 14.12
C GLU A 233 -1.57 3.97 13.20
N HIS A 234 -1.01 4.48 12.10
CA HIS A 234 -1.79 5.25 11.13
C HIS A 234 -2.80 4.37 10.36
N PHE A 235 -3.48 3.44 11.04
CA PHE A 235 -4.52 2.55 10.56
C PHE A 235 -5.51 2.38 11.69
N ALA A 236 -6.44 3.34 11.72
CA ALA A 236 -7.57 3.38 12.61
C ALA A 236 -8.21 2.00 12.84
N ASP A 237 -8.30 1.63 14.11
CA ASP A 237 -9.29 0.72 14.70
C ASP A 237 -10.64 0.91 13.96
N ASP A 238 -11.17 -0.11 13.26
CA ASP A 238 -11.89 -1.28 13.79
C ASP A 238 -11.74 -2.53 12.89
#